data_AF-A0A2V7RNX7-F1
#
_entry.id   AF-A0A2V7RNX7-F1
#
_cell.length_a   1.000
_cell.length_b   1.000
_cell.length_c   1.000
_cell.angle_alpha   90.00
_cell.angle_beta   90.00
_cell.angle_gamma   90.00
#
_symmetry.space_group_name_H-M   'P 1'
#
loop_
_entity.id
_entity.type
_entity.pdbx_description
1 polymer ?
#
loop_
_entity_poly.entity_id
_entity_poly.type
_entity_poly.pdbx_seq_one_letter_code
_entity_poly.pdbx_strand_id
1 'polypeptide(L)' 'MRQAQRISALYQGLHRLERKRLIRSKWSTSETKRRVRIYSLTPDGRARLAAETDGWKRYAAAVARVLALKGGRVDA' A
#
# COMPACT_ATOMS: atom_id res chain seq x y z
N MET A 1 27.05 11.24 -0.05
CA MET A 1 26.14 10.34 0.70
C MET A 1 24.69 10.67 0.36
N ARG A 2 24.13 10.12 -0.72
CA ARG A 2 22.74 10.37 -1.16
C ARG A 2 22.01 9.03 -1.30
N GLN A 3 20.77 8.95 -0.80
CA GLN A 3 19.74 7.94 -1.12
C GLN A 3 19.75 6.57 -0.39
N ALA A 4 19.84 6.50 0.96
CA ALA A 4 19.60 5.24 1.71
C ALA A 4 18.21 5.14 2.40
N GLN A 5 17.43 6.22 2.45
CA GLN A 5 16.23 6.27 3.29
C GLN A 5 14.98 5.57 2.71
N ARG A 6 14.87 5.39 1.39
CA ARG A 6 13.67 4.79 0.77
C ARG A 6 13.59 3.27 0.91
N ILE A 7 14.73 2.57 0.92
CA ILE A 7 14.77 1.09 0.99
C ILE A 7 14.44 0.62 2.42
N SER A 8 14.89 1.36 3.43
CA SER A 8 14.62 1.04 4.83
C SER A 8 13.12 1.12 5.17
N ALA A 9 12.44 2.20 4.75
CA ALA A 9 11.01 2.36 5.02
C ALA A 9 10.15 1.26 4.38
N LEU A 10 10.49 0.84 3.16
CA LEU A 10 9.83 -0.27 2.48
C LEU A 10 10.01 -1.59 3.24
N TYR A 11 11.25 -1.93 3.58
CA TYR A 11 11.54 -3.18 4.30
C TYR A 11 10.87 -3.21 5.66
N GLN A 12 10.87 -2.09 6.39
CA GLN A 12 10.14 -1.99 7.66
C GLN A 12 8.63 -2.19 7.47
N GLY A 13 8.05 -1.62 6.41
CA GLY A 13 6.64 -1.83 6.06
C GLY A 13 6.32 -3.29 5.79
N LEU A 14 7.09 -3.94 4.92
CA LEU A 14 6.93 -5.36 4.60
C LEU A 14 7.10 -6.23 5.84
N HIS A 15 8.09 -5.93 6.68
CA HIS A 15 8.33 -6.70 7.90
C HIS A 15 7.18 -6.55 8.92
N ARG A 16 6.58 -5.35 9.04
CA ARG A 16 5.36 -5.17 9.85
C ARG A 16 4.19 -5.98 9.32
N LEU A 17 3.98 -6.02 8.00
CA LEU A 17 2.91 -6.80 7.38
C LEU A 17 3.13 -8.31 7.56
N GLU A 18 4.38 -8.77 7.49
CA GLU A 18 4.75 -10.17 7.70
C GLU A 18 4.56 -10.58 9.17
N ARG A 19 4.96 -9.72 10.14
CA ARG A 19 4.68 -9.95 11.57
C ARG A 19 3.18 -10.05 11.88
N LYS A 20 2.36 -9.29 11.15
CA LYS A 20 0.89 -9.35 11.24
C LYS A 20 0.28 -10.52 10.46
N ARG A 21 1.10 -11.37 9.83
CA ARG A 21 0.67 -12.50 8.97
C ARG A 21 -0.21 -12.09 7.78
N LEU A 22 -0.15 -10.81 7.36
CA LEU A 22 -0.89 -10.29 6.21
C LEU A 22 -0.18 -10.59 4.88
N ILE A 23 1.14 -10.80 4.93
CA ILE A 23 1.94 -11.24 3.78
C ILE A 23 2.80 -12.44 4.19
N ARG A 24 3.12 -13.27 3.19
CA ARG A 24 4.13 -14.34 3.30
C ARG A 24 5.27 -14.05 2.32
N SER A 25 6.47 -14.47 2.67
CA SER A 25 7.64 -14.32 1.81
C SER A 25 8.25 -15.66 1.42
N LYS A 26 8.81 -15.72 0.21
CA LYS A 26 9.53 -16.88 -0.32
C LYS A 26 10.78 -16.42 -1.03
N TRP A 27 11.90 -17.10 -0.78
CA TRP A 27 13.10 -16.93 -1.58
C TRP A 27 12.90 -17.61 -2.94
N SER A 28 13.16 -16.87 -4.02
CA SER A 28 13.14 -17.38 -5.39
C SER A 28 14.44 -17.00 -6.08
N THR A 29 14.85 -17.83 -7.04
CA THR A 29 15.90 -17.49 -7.99
C THR A 29 15.28 -16.69 -9.12
N SER A 30 15.82 -15.50 -9.41
CA SER A 30 15.51 -14.78 -10.64
C SER A 30 16.13 -15.50 -11.84
N GLU A 31 15.63 -15.23 -13.05
CA GLU A 31 16.23 -15.70 -14.31
C GLU A 31 17.72 -15.33 -14.42
N THR A 32 18.11 -14.21 -13.80
CA THR A 32 19.50 -13.73 -13.72
C THR A 32 20.33 -14.36 -12.59
N LYS A 33 19.92 -15.52 -12.05
CA LYS A 33 20.58 -16.26 -10.94
C LYS A 33 20.75 -15.47 -9.63
N ARG A 34 20.02 -14.37 -9.43
CA ARG A 34 20.04 -13.61 -8.17
C ARG A 34 18.94 -14.12 -7.25
N ARG A 35 19.24 -14.24 -5.95
CA ARG A 35 18.23 -14.56 -4.94
C ARG A 35 17.36 -13.34 -4.68
N VAL A 36 16.07 -13.46 -4.96
CA VAL A 36 15.07 -12.43 -4.67
C VAL A 36 14.08 -12.95 -3.62
N ARG A 37 13.58 -12.04 -2.78
CA ARG A 37 12.50 -12.36 -1.83
C ARG A 37 11.19 -11.89 -2.43
N ILE A 38 10.33 -12.84 -2.78
CA ILE A 38 8.99 -12.58 -3.32
C ILE A 38 8.00 -12.55 -2.16
N TYR A 39 7.16 -11.54 -2.12
CA TYR A 39 6.10 -11.39 -1.12
C TYR A 39 4.73 -11.59 -1.76
N SER A 40 3.81 -12.21 -1.03
CA SER A 40 2.44 -12.45 -1.51
C SER A 40 1.44 -12.30 -0.36
N LEU A 41 0.24 -11.81 -0.67
CA LEU A 41 -0.82 -11.65 0.32
C LEU A 41 -1.32 -13.02 0.81
N THR A 42 -1.56 -13.12 2.10
CA THR A 42 -2.31 -14.22 2.72
C THR A 42 -3.81 -13.99 2.53
N PRO A 43 -4.69 -14.98 2.82
CA PRO A 43 -6.13 -14.74 2.86
C PRO A 43 -6.51 -13.57 3.78
N ASP A 44 -5.96 -13.52 5.00
CA ASP A 44 -6.16 -12.43 5.95
C ASP A 44 -5.64 -11.09 5.41
N GLY A 45 -4.50 -11.13 4.71
CA GLY A 45 -3.95 -9.97 4.01
C GLY A 45 -4.89 -9.40 2.96
N ARG A 46 -5.53 -10.27 2.17
CA ARG A 46 -6.53 -9.84 1.16
C ARG A 46 -7.76 -9.25 1.82
N ALA A 47 -8.28 -9.86 2.88
CA ALA A 47 -9.42 -9.34 3.62
C ALA A 47 -9.12 -7.96 4.24
N ARG A 48 -7.93 -7.80 4.86
CA ARG A 48 -7.50 -6.51 5.40
C ARG A 48 -7.34 -5.46 4.31
N LEU A 49 -6.72 -5.82 3.19
CA LEU A 49 -6.55 -4.90 2.06
C LEU A 49 -7.90 -4.39 1.54
N ALA A 50 -8.90 -5.27 1.42
CA ALA A 50 -10.24 -4.87 0.99
C ALA A 50 -10.87 -3.87 1.98
N ALA A 51 -10.84 -4.16 3.28
CA ALA A 51 -11.40 -3.28 4.31
C ALA A 51 -10.73 -1.90 4.34
N GLU A 52 -9.40 -1.84 4.27
CA GLU A 52 -8.64 -0.59 4.23
C GLU A 52 -8.93 0.21 2.96
N THR A 53 -9.03 -0.50 1.82
CA THR A 53 -9.34 0.12 0.53
C THR A 53 -10.73 0.75 0.55
N ASP A 54 -11.71 0.10 1.14
CA ASP A 54 -13.07 0.64 1.26
C ASP A 54 -13.11 1.86 2.18
N GLY A 55 -12.39 1.83 3.30
CA GLY A 55 -12.21 3.01 4.16
C GLY A 55 -11.58 4.18 3.41
N TRP A 56 -10.51 3.92 2.65
CA TRP A 56 -9.84 4.93 1.84
C TRP A 56 -10.75 5.52 0.76
N LYS A 57 -11.51 4.69 0.05
CA LYS A 57 -12.47 5.13 -0.97
C LYS A 57 -13.52 6.08 -0.37
N ARG A 58 -14.05 5.76 0.82
CA ARG A 58 -15.03 6.61 1.52
C ARG A 58 -14.41 7.96 1.88
N TYR A 59 -13.19 7.96 2.41
CA TYR A 59 -12.48 9.19 2.74
C TYR A 59 -12.22 10.05 1.49
N ALA A 60 -11.68 9.45 0.44
CA ALA A 60 -11.40 10.14 -0.82
C ALA A 60 -12.68 10.73 -1.44
N ALA A 61 -13.79 10.00 -1.40
CA ALA A 61 -15.09 10.49 -1.86
C ALA A 61 -15.58 11.70 -1.04
N ALA A 62 -15.40 11.69 0.28
CA ALA A 62 -15.76 12.82 1.13
C ALA A 62 -14.94 14.08 0.78
N VAL A 63 -13.62 13.94 0.62
CA VAL A 63 -12.75 15.04 0.18
C VAL A 63 -13.16 15.56 -1.19
N ALA A 64 -13.42 14.66 -2.15
CA ALA A 64 -13.87 15.03 -3.50
C ALA A 64 -15.18 15.85 -3.47
N ARG A 65 -16.13 15.49 -2.61
CA ARG A 65 -17.37 16.27 -2.42
C ARG A 65 -17.10 17.67 -1.89
N VAL A 66 -16.23 17.81 -0.89
CA VAL A 66 -15.87 19.14 -0.34
C VAL A 66 -15.22 20.02 -1.41
N LEU A 67 -14.33 19.44 -2.23
CA LEU A 67 -13.69 20.17 -3.33
C LEU A 67 -14.69 20.58 -4.41
N ALA A 68 -15.67 19.73 -4.73
CA ALA A 68 -16.73 20.04 -5.69
C ALA A 68 -17.64 21.19 -5.22
N LEU A 69 -17.93 21.28 -3.91
CA LEU A 69 -18.72 22.38 -3.33
C LEU A 69 -18.03 23.75 -3.49
N LYS A 70 -16.69 23.78 -3.59
CA LYS A 70 -15.92 25.01 -3.83
C LYS A 70 -15.94 25.46 -5.30
N GLY A 71 -16.24 24.56 -6.23
CA GLY A 71 -16.29 24.83 -7.68
C GLY A 71 -17.63 25.38 -8.19
N GLY A 72 -18.66 25.48 -7.34
CA GLY A 72 -20.02 25.89 -7.74
C GLY A 72 -20.42 27.32 -7.35
N ARG A 73 -19.46 28.21 -7.05
CA ARG A 73 -19.76 29.60 -6.65
C ARG A 73 -18.82 30.62 -7.30
N VAL A 74 -18.69 30.52 -8.61
CA VAL A 74 -18.33 31.64 -9.50
C VAL A 74 -19.33 31.49 -10.65
N ASP A 75 -19.96 32.58 -11.06
CA ASP A 75 -21.02 32.66 -12.09
C ASP A 75 -22.47 32.60 -11.54
N ALA A 76 -22.83 33.60 -10.75
CA ALA A 76 -24.20 34.12 -10.65
C ALA A 76 -24.14 35.64 -10.53
#